data_AF-A0A838BT87-F1
#
_entry.id   AF-A0A838BT87-F1
#
_cell.length_a   1.000
_cell.length_b   1.000
_cell.length_c   1.000
_cell.angle_alpha   90.00
_cell.angle_beta   90.00
_cell.angle_gamma   90.00
#
_symmetry.space_group_name_H-M   'P 1'
#
loop_
_entity.id
_entity.type
_entity.pdbx_description
1 polymer ?
#
loop_
_entity_poly.entity_id
_entity_poly.type
_entity_poly.pdbx_seq_one_letter_code
_entity_poly.pdbx_strand_id
1 'polypeptide(L)' 'MSEIELPEPSPRDRTTLCKLRAQQCRFVVSDEGAEAIFCGARTHTVSSWCPWHRRLVYTKPPRGGTTTGKGFVVQKLW' A
#
# COMPACT_ATOMS: atom_id res chain seq x y z
N MET A 1 -19.91 -17.95 -3.46
CA MET A 1 -19.17 -16.73 -3.86
C MET A 1 -17.74 -16.95 -3.45
N SER A 2 -16.85 -17.19 -4.41
CA SER A 2 -15.46 -17.58 -4.14
C SER A 2 -14.79 -16.50 -3.29
N GLU A 3 -14.34 -16.87 -2.10
CA GLU A 3 -13.35 -16.08 -1.37
C GLU A 3 -12.13 -15.98 -2.28
N ILE A 4 -12.02 -14.84 -2.95
CA ILE A 4 -10.76 -14.47 -3.60
C ILE A 4 -9.82 -14.21 -2.44
N GLU A 5 -9.09 -15.25 -2.04
CA GLU A 5 -7.85 -15.10 -1.28
C GLU A 5 -7.01 -14.13 -2.11
N LEU A 6 -6.92 -12.88 -1.66
CA LEU A 6 -6.10 -11.87 -2.32
C LEU A 6 -4.69 -12.11 -1.77
N PRO A 7 -3.80 -12.75 -2.54
CA PRO A 7 -2.45 -12.99 -2.07
C PRO A 7 -1.78 -11.66 -1.78
N GLU A 8 -0.90 -11.66 -0.78
CA GLU A 8 -0.03 -10.52 -0.52
C GLU A 8 0.74 -10.18 -1.82
N PRO A 9 0.80 -8.90 -2.21
CA PRO A 9 1.49 -8.50 -3.43
C PRO A 9 2.98 -8.86 -3.37
N SER A 10 3.52 -9.29 -4.50
CA SER A 10 4.90 -9.75 -4.57
C SER A 10 5.89 -8.62 -4.25
N PRO A 11 6.96 -8.88 -3.48
CA PRO A 11 8.07 -7.95 -3.33
C PRO A 11 8.72 -7.53 -4.65
N ARG A 12 8.54 -8.32 -5.72
CA ARG A 12 9.11 -8.06 -7.04
C ARG A 12 8.48 -6.86 -7.75
N ASP A 13 7.27 -6.49 -7.37
CA ASP A 13 6.55 -5.33 -7.93
C ASP A 13 6.97 -4.01 -7.26
N ARG A 14 7.79 -4.07 -6.20
CA ARG A 14 8.21 -2.90 -5.44
C ARG A 14 8.98 -1.93 -6.31
N THR A 15 8.72 -0.65 -6.10
CA THR A 15 9.28 0.41 -6.94
C THR A 15 9.47 1.70 -6.15
N THR A 16 10.24 2.65 -6.69
CA THR A 16 10.42 3.99 -6.11
C THR A 16 9.44 5.00 -6.71
N LEU A 17 9.30 6.17 -6.09
CA LEU A 17 8.37 7.20 -6.55
C LEU A 17 8.59 7.57 -8.03
N CYS A 18 9.86 7.74 -8.44
CA CYS A 18 10.22 8.10 -9.81
C CYS A 18 9.88 7.01 -10.85
N LYS A 19 9.82 5.75 -10.42
CA LYS A 19 9.50 4.59 -11.27
C LYS A 19 8.03 4.20 -11.22
N LEU A 20 7.26 4.77 -10.30
CA LEU A 20 5.83 4.49 -10.13
C LEU A 20 5.04 5.00 -11.34
N ARG A 21 4.13 4.18 -11.85
CA ARG A 21 3.28 4.48 -13.01
C ARG A 21 1.83 4.68 -12.61
N ALA A 22 1.03 5.15 -13.56
CA ALA A 22 -0.42 5.09 -13.44
C ALA A 22 -0.86 3.62 -13.22
N GLN A 23 -1.95 3.43 -12.46
CA GLN A 23 -2.49 2.11 -12.12
C GLN A 23 -1.55 1.20 -11.30
N GLN A 24 -0.60 1.76 -10.57
CA GLN A 24 0.23 1.03 -9.62
C GLN A 24 -0.08 1.44 -8.17
N CYS A 25 0.01 0.47 -7.28
CA CYS A 25 -0.24 0.64 -5.87
C CYS A 25 0.79 1.59 -5.24
N ARG A 26 0.28 2.67 -4.64
CA ARG A 26 1.06 3.72 -3.97
C ARG A 26 1.23 3.49 -2.48
N PHE A 27 0.95 2.29 -1.99
CA PHE A 27 1.18 1.97 -0.58
C PHE A 27 2.69 1.92 -0.30
N VAL A 28 3.16 2.68 0.70
CA VAL A 28 4.57 2.69 1.11
C VAL A 28 4.83 1.47 1.98
N VAL A 29 5.77 0.63 1.56
CA VAL A 29 6.17 -0.60 2.29
C VAL A 29 7.46 -0.42 3.07
N SER A 30 8.27 0.59 2.74
CA SER A 30 9.46 0.98 3.49
C SER A 30 9.82 2.43 3.17
N ASP A 31 10.12 3.23 4.18
CA ASP A 31 10.59 4.62 4.06
C ASP A 31 11.94 4.85 4.77
N GLU A 32 12.61 3.78 5.19
CA GLU A 32 13.80 3.83 6.05
C GLU A 32 15.09 4.20 5.30
N GLY A 33 15.04 4.33 3.98
CA GLY A 33 16.18 4.64 3.11
C GLY A 33 16.16 6.06 2.54
N ALA A 34 17.08 6.33 1.61
CA ALA A 34 17.13 7.59 0.87
C ALA A 34 15.92 7.80 -0.05
N GLU A 35 15.24 6.72 -0.44
CA GLU A 35 14.03 6.73 -1.26
C GLU A 35 12.93 5.90 -0.60
N ALA A 36 11.69 6.38 -0.68
CA ALA A 36 10.53 5.59 -0.28
C ALA A 36 10.27 4.45 -1.28
N ILE A 37 10.02 3.26 -0.75
CA ILE A 37 9.67 2.05 -1.50
C ILE A 37 8.17 1.85 -1.46
N PHE A 38 7.57 1.77 -2.64
CA PHE A 38 6.14 1.57 -2.87
C PHE A 38 5.86 0.12 -3.27
N CYS A 39 4.65 -0.35 -2.97
CA CYS A 39 4.19 -1.69 -3.33
C CYS A 39 4.25 -1.95 -4.85
N GLY A 40 3.81 -1.00 -5.69
CA GLY A 40 3.92 -1.07 -7.15
C GLY A 40 3.05 -2.13 -7.86
N ALA A 41 2.36 -3.01 -7.12
CA ALA A 41 1.42 -3.97 -7.69
C ALA A 41 0.30 -3.30 -8.48
N ARG A 42 -0.23 -3.97 -9.51
CA ARG A 42 -1.29 -3.42 -10.37
C ARG A 42 -2.56 -3.12 -9.57
N THR A 43 -3.21 -2.00 -9.90
CA THR A 43 -4.54 -1.65 -9.39
C THR A 43 -5.59 -2.05 -10.41
N HIS A 44 -6.70 -2.61 -9.97
CA HIS A 44 -7.77 -3.09 -10.86
C HIS A 44 -8.72 -1.97 -11.35
N THR A 45 -8.53 -0.72 -10.88
CA THR A 45 -9.37 0.45 -11.20
C THR A 45 -8.56 1.75 -11.09
N VAL A 46 -9.24 2.91 -11.04
CA VAL A 46 -8.71 4.25 -10.69
C VAL A 46 -8.22 4.38 -9.23
N SER A 47 -8.22 3.29 -8.46
CA SER A 47 -7.70 3.25 -7.09
C SER A 47 -6.20 3.49 -7.05
N SER A 48 -5.71 4.19 -6.01
CA SER A 48 -4.27 4.27 -5.71
C SER A 48 -3.73 3.05 -4.97
N TRP A 49 -4.59 2.09 -4.59
CA TRP A 49 -4.22 0.90 -3.82
C TRP A 49 -4.62 -0.39 -4.55
N CYS A 50 -3.74 -1.39 -4.53
CA CYS A 50 -4.07 -2.75 -4.98
C CYS A 50 -5.10 -3.39 -4.03
N PRO A 51 -5.79 -4.47 -4.45
CA PRO A 51 -6.86 -5.08 -3.65
C PRO A 51 -6.45 -5.46 -2.22
N TRP A 52 -5.20 -5.91 -2.01
CA TRP A 52 -4.67 -6.24 -0.68
C TRP A 52 -4.49 -4.99 0.19
N HIS A 53 -3.71 -4.00 -0.27
CA HIS A 53 -3.47 -2.76 0.47
C HIS A 53 -4.73 -1.90 0.64
N ARG A 54 -5.70 -2.05 -0.26
CA ARG A 54 -7.01 -1.42 -0.16
C ARG A 54 -7.76 -1.88 1.08
N ARG A 55 -7.60 -3.14 1.50
CA ARG A 55 -8.17 -3.63 2.76
C ARG A 55 -7.57 -2.87 3.93
N LEU A 56 -6.24 -2.82 4.03
CA LEU A 56 -5.55 -2.15 5.15
C LEU A 56 -5.92 -0.67 5.30
N VAL A 57 -6.05 0.05 4.18
CA VAL A 57 -6.35 1.50 4.20
C VAL A 57 -7.80 1.78 4.60
N TYR A 58 -8.75 0.92 4.21
CA TYR A 58 -10.18 1.14 4.48
C TYR A 58 -10.72 0.36 5.68
N THR A 59 -10.02 -0.67 6.17
CA THR A 59 -10.33 -1.26 7.47
C THR A 59 -9.95 -0.28 8.56
N LYS A 60 -10.93 0.22 9.31
CA LYS A 60 -10.67 1.05 10.49
C LYS A 60 -9.69 0.31 11.41
N PRO A 61 -8.63 0.95 11.91
CA PRO A 61 -7.80 0.31 12.92
C PRO A 61 -8.69 -0.05 14.12
N PRO A 62 -8.54 -1.26 14.71
CA PRO A 62 -9.18 -1.55 15.98
C PRO A 62 -8.77 -0.46 16.97
N ARG A 63 -9.76 0.17 17.62
CA ARG A 63 -9.50 1.21 18.61
C ARG A 63 -8.69 0.58 19.75
N GLY A 64 -7.39 0.86 19.78
CA GLY A 64 -6.47 0.45 20.85
C GLY A 64 -5.55 -0.69 20.46
N GLY A 65 -4.24 -0.43 20.47
CA GLY A 65 -3.22 -1.46 20.39
C GLY A 65 -1.98 -1.04 19.61
N THR A 66 -1.04 -0.40 20.31
CA THR A 66 0.36 -0.25 19.91
C THR A 66 0.98 -1.57 19.49
N THR A 67 1.48 -1.67 18.26
CA THR A 67 2.65 -2.50 17.94
C THR A 67 3.41 -1.85 16.78
N THR A 68 4.56 -1.25 17.14
CA THR A 68 5.81 -1.18 16.38
C THR A 68 5.70 -1.33 14.85
N GLY A 69 5.66 -0.20 14.17
CA GLY A 69 5.71 -0.15 12.71
C GLY A 69 5.22 1.19 12.18
N LYS A 70 6.11 2.19 12.24
CA LYS A 70 6.22 3.34 11.33
C LYS A 70 4.87 3.93 10.88
N GLY A 71 4.45 4.96 11.59
CA GLY A 71 3.17 5.64 11.41
C GLY A 71 2.87 5.94 9.94
N PHE A 72 1.71 5.47 9.48
CA PHE A 72 1.07 5.99 8.29
C PHE A 72 0.65 7.43 8.56
N VAL A 73 1.55 8.38 8.35
CA VAL A 73 1.14 9.76 8.08
C VAL A 73 0.56 9.72 6.67
N VAL A 74 -0.76 9.56 6.60
CA VAL A 74 -1.52 9.95 5.41
C VAL A 74 -1.27 11.45 5.25
N GLN A 75 -0.24 11.81 4.49
CA GLN A 75 -0.03 13.18 4.07
C GLN A 75 -1.20 13.54 3.16
N LYS A 76 -2.21 14.17 3.78
CA LYS A 76 -3.19 14.96 3.05
C LYS A 76 -2.43 16.09 2.37
N LEU A 77 -2.24 15.96 1.06
CA LEU A 77 -1.96 17.07 0.17
C LEU A 77 -3.25 17.35 -0.61
N TRP A 78 -4.18 18.01 0.06
CA TRP A 78 -5.22 18.89 -0.47
C TRP A 78 -5.89 19.62 0.70
#